data_AF-A0A8T2L167-F1
#
_entry.id   AF-A0A8T2L167-F1
#
_cell.length_a   1.000
_cell.length_b   1.000
_cell.length_c   1.000
_cell.angle_alpha   90.00
_cell.angle_beta   90.00
_cell.angle_gamma   90.00
#
_symmetry.space_group_name_H-M   'P 1'
#
loop_
_entity.id
_entity.type
_entity.pdbx_description
1 polymer ?
#
loop_
_entity_poly.entity_id
_entity_poly.type
_entity_poly.pdbx_seq_one_letter_code
_entity_poly.pdbx_strand_id
1 'polypeptide(L)'
;MLLGALVILLEALVMLLRALCMLLGSLFMLLEALVMLLGALAILLEALVMLLGPLVMLLGALVMLLGTLAMLLGTIVMLLGILAMLLGTIVMLLGTLAMLLGTLLRLLGTLVMLLGTVVMLLGAIAMLLGAVAMLLGAVAMLLGALVMRSSHAFGVSSHTFGGSSHAFGATSHAFGGYSHAFWGSSHAFGGTSHAFGGSSHAFGGPIHAFGGSIHAFGGSSHAFGGSSHAFGGSSHAFGGPSHAFGGSSHAFGDSSHAFGGTSHAFGGSSHAFGDCSHAFADSSHAFGGSSHAFGGSSHAFGGTSHAFGGSRHAFGGTSHAFGGSSHAFGGSSHAFGGSSHAFGGTSHACVCSIHAFGDFDVWLLRVLGKRGAYF
;
A
#
# COMPACT_ATOMS: atom_id res chain seq x y z
N MET A 1 124.94 -124.57 97.62
CA MET A 1 124.84 -124.11 96.21
C MET A 1 123.49 -123.45 95.85
N LEU A 2 122.49 -123.38 96.74
CA LEU A 2 121.21 -122.74 96.44
C LEU A 2 121.24 -121.19 96.44
N LEU A 3 122.23 -120.57 97.11
CA LEU A 3 122.24 -119.13 97.39
C LEU A 3 122.64 -118.26 96.17
N GLY A 4 123.53 -118.76 95.29
CA GLY A 4 124.05 -117.98 94.15
C GLY A 4 123.06 -117.81 93.00
N ALA A 5 122.26 -118.84 92.71
CA ALA A 5 121.17 -118.74 91.73
C ALA A 5 120.07 -117.77 92.18
N LEU A 6 119.87 -117.64 93.49
CA LEU A 6 118.90 -116.71 94.09
C LEU A 6 119.31 -115.24 93.87
N VAL A 7 120.62 -114.93 93.96
CA VAL A 7 121.14 -113.56 93.77
C VAL A 7 121.00 -113.11 92.31
N ILE A 8 121.35 -113.97 91.35
CA ILE A 8 121.19 -113.67 89.91
C ILE A 8 119.72 -113.49 89.54
N LEU A 9 118.84 -114.34 90.10
CA LEU A 9 117.39 -114.20 89.95
C LEU A 9 116.90 -112.87 90.54
N LEU A 10 117.43 -112.44 91.68
CA LEU A 10 117.09 -111.18 92.33
C LEU A 10 117.55 -109.97 91.50
N GLU A 11 118.77 -109.98 90.96
CA GLU A 11 119.27 -108.91 90.08
C GLU A 11 118.47 -108.80 88.77
N ALA A 12 118.15 -109.94 88.15
CA ALA A 12 117.29 -109.98 86.97
C ALA A 12 115.88 -109.45 87.27
N LEU A 13 115.33 -109.78 88.45
CA LEU A 13 114.05 -109.26 88.92
C LEU A 13 114.11 -107.74 89.13
N VAL A 14 115.19 -107.21 89.71
CA VAL A 14 115.39 -105.76 89.92
C VAL A 14 115.51 -105.02 88.58
N MET A 15 116.24 -105.59 87.62
CA MET A 15 116.37 -105.05 86.26
C MET A 15 115.01 -105.04 85.53
N LEU A 16 114.24 -106.13 85.65
CA LEU A 16 112.88 -106.21 85.13
C LEU A 16 111.96 -105.18 85.79
N LEU A 17 112.07 -105.01 87.11
CA LEU A 17 111.29 -104.03 87.87
C LEU A 17 111.62 -102.59 87.44
N ARG A 18 112.90 -102.28 87.20
CA ARG A 18 113.35 -100.98 86.68
C ARG A 18 112.82 -100.71 85.27
N ALA A 19 112.91 -101.69 84.37
CA ALA A 19 112.39 -101.58 83.01
C ALA A 19 110.87 -101.37 83.02
N LEU A 20 110.15 -102.10 83.88
CA LEU A 20 108.71 -101.97 84.04
C LEU A 20 108.32 -100.61 84.64
N CYS A 21 109.12 -100.08 85.56
CA CYS A 21 108.93 -98.74 86.12
C CYS A 21 109.16 -97.64 85.07
N MET A 22 110.19 -97.76 84.21
CA MET A 22 110.42 -96.82 83.10
C MET A 22 109.31 -96.89 82.05
N LEU A 23 108.84 -98.09 81.71
CA LEU A 23 107.71 -98.29 80.80
C LEU A 23 106.44 -97.64 81.37
N LEU A 24 106.15 -97.85 82.65
CA LEU A 24 105.02 -97.24 83.34
C LEU A 24 105.12 -95.71 83.38
N GLY A 25 106.32 -95.16 83.60
CA GLY A 25 106.58 -93.72 83.53
C GLY A 25 106.36 -93.14 82.13
N SER A 26 106.83 -93.83 81.08
CA SER A 26 106.60 -93.40 79.69
C SER A 26 105.12 -93.47 79.28
N LEU A 27 104.40 -94.49 79.75
CA LEU A 27 102.96 -94.64 79.55
C LEU A 27 102.19 -93.51 80.25
N PHE A 28 102.61 -93.13 81.46
CA PHE A 28 102.03 -92.02 82.21
C PHE A 28 102.23 -90.68 81.47
N MET A 29 103.44 -90.41 80.96
CA MET A 29 103.72 -89.20 80.15
C MET A 29 102.89 -89.16 78.86
N LEU A 30 102.72 -90.30 78.19
CA LEU A 30 101.86 -90.40 77.01
C LEU A 30 100.39 -90.14 77.36
N LEU A 31 99.93 -90.65 78.50
CA LEU A 31 98.58 -90.41 79.01
C LEU A 31 98.37 -88.92 79.33
N GLU A 32 99.33 -88.27 80.00
CA GLU A 32 99.27 -86.82 80.26
C GLU A 32 99.24 -85.99 78.98
N ALA A 33 100.07 -86.33 77.99
CA ALA A 33 100.06 -85.67 76.68
C ALA A 33 98.71 -85.83 75.96
N LEU A 34 98.11 -87.03 76.02
CA LEU A 34 96.80 -87.30 75.45
C LEU A 34 95.69 -86.51 76.18
N VAL A 35 95.78 -86.41 77.51
CA VAL A 35 94.85 -85.60 78.33
C VAL A 35 94.97 -84.12 77.97
N MET A 36 96.18 -83.58 77.80
CA MET A 36 96.39 -82.20 77.36
C MET A 36 95.84 -81.95 75.95
N LEU A 37 96.05 -82.88 75.01
CA LEU A 37 95.51 -82.79 73.66
C LEU A 37 93.97 -82.81 73.66
N LEU A 38 93.38 -83.68 74.48
CA LEU A 38 91.93 -83.75 74.64
C LEU A 38 91.38 -82.46 75.28
N GLY A 39 92.09 -81.88 76.26
CA GLY A 39 91.77 -80.59 76.85
C GLY A 39 91.83 -79.44 75.84
N ALA A 40 92.87 -79.38 75.01
CA ALA A 40 92.99 -78.39 73.95
C ALA A 40 91.87 -78.52 72.90
N LEU A 41 91.51 -79.75 72.52
CA LEU A 41 90.40 -80.02 71.60
C LEU A 41 89.05 -79.60 72.20
N ALA A 42 88.84 -79.83 73.50
CA ALA A 42 87.63 -79.39 74.21
C ALA A 42 87.48 -77.86 74.20
N ILE A 43 88.57 -77.12 74.49
CA ILE A 43 88.58 -75.65 74.44
C ILE A 43 88.29 -75.14 73.03
N LEU A 44 88.87 -75.77 72.00
CA LEU A 44 88.59 -75.41 70.61
C LEU A 44 87.13 -75.64 70.24
N LEU A 45 86.55 -76.75 70.69
CA LEU A 45 85.14 -77.07 70.47
C LEU A 45 84.23 -76.05 71.17
N GLU A 46 84.54 -75.69 72.42
CA GLU A 46 83.82 -74.65 73.15
C GLU A 46 83.91 -73.28 72.45
N ALA A 47 85.08 -72.91 71.95
CA ALA A 47 85.26 -71.66 71.19
C ALA A 47 84.42 -71.64 69.90
N LEU A 48 84.34 -72.77 69.18
CA LEU A 48 83.48 -72.89 67.99
C LEU A 48 81.99 -72.81 68.35
N VAL A 49 81.56 -73.45 69.44
CA VAL A 49 80.18 -73.38 69.93
C VAL A 49 79.83 -71.94 70.36
N MET A 50 80.75 -71.24 71.02
CA MET A 50 80.59 -69.83 71.41
C MET A 50 80.48 -68.90 70.20
N LEU A 51 81.14 -69.20 69.07
CA LEU A 51 81.04 -68.42 67.84
C LEU A 51 79.74 -68.71 67.06
N LEU A 52 79.22 -69.94 67.16
CA LEU A 52 78.00 -70.34 66.47
C LEU A 52 76.76 -69.58 66.96
N GLY A 53 76.67 -69.30 68.27
CA GLY A 53 75.56 -68.54 68.86
C GLY A 53 75.33 -67.16 68.22
N PRO A 54 76.34 -66.25 68.23
CA PRO A 54 76.27 -64.96 67.56
C PRO A 54 75.95 -65.04 66.07
N LEU A 55 76.50 -66.04 65.35
CA LEU A 55 76.22 -66.22 63.93
C LEU A 55 74.75 -66.59 63.67
N VAL A 56 74.17 -67.47 64.48
CA VAL A 56 72.75 -67.83 64.41
C VAL A 56 71.87 -66.63 64.75
N MET A 57 72.25 -65.81 65.74
CA MET A 57 71.52 -64.57 66.07
C MET A 57 71.58 -63.55 64.92
N LEU A 58 72.74 -63.38 64.28
CA LEU A 58 72.89 -62.50 63.13
C LEU A 58 72.05 -62.97 61.93
N LEU A 59 72.04 -64.27 61.66
CA LEU A 59 71.19 -64.86 60.62
C LEU A 59 69.70 -64.65 60.94
N GLY A 60 69.30 -64.85 62.20
CA GLY A 60 67.93 -64.56 62.66
C GLY A 60 67.55 -63.10 62.48
N ALA A 61 68.44 -62.16 62.81
CA ALA A 61 68.23 -60.72 62.59
C ALA A 61 68.10 -60.37 61.10
N LEU A 62 68.92 -60.98 60.23
CA LEU A 62 68.83 -60.79 58.78
C LEU A 62 67.51 -61.31 58.21
N VAL A 63 67.05 -62.48 58.65
CA VAL A 63 65.76 -63.05 58.26
C VAL A 63 64.61 -62.14 58.70
N MET A 64 64.65 -61.61 59.92
CA MET A 64 63.65 -60.64 60.39
C MET A 64 63.66 -59.36 59.55
N LEU A 65 64.83 -58.81 59.21
CA LEU A 65 64.95 -57.63 58.34
C LEU A 65 64.40 -57.89 56.93
N LEU A 66 64.68 -59.07 56.37
CA LEU A 66 64.13 -59.45 55.07
C LEU A 66 62.60 -59.61 55.15
N GLY A 67 62.08 -60.15 56.25
CA GLY A 67 60.65 -60.23 56.53
C GLY A 67 59.99 -58.87 56.61
N THR A 68 60.58 -57.90 57.30
CA THR A 68 60.04 -56.53 57.38
C THR A 68 60.11 -55.80 56.04
N LEU A 69 61.19 -55.99 55.27
CA LEU A 69 61.30 -55.45 53.90
C LEU A 69 60.24 -56.03 52.96
N ALA A 70 60.00 -57.35 53.05
CA ALA A 70 58.95 -58.01 52.27
C ALA A 70 57.54 -57.49 52.63
N MET A 71 57.27 -57.26 53.92
CA MET A 71 56.01 -56.64 54.36
C MET A 71 55.88 -55.21 53.83
N LEU A 72 56.94 -54.40 53.90
CA LEU A 72 56.94 -53.03 53.34
C LEU A 72 56.71 -53.03 51.83
N LEU A 73 57.33 -53.95 51.09
CA LEU A 73 57.09 -54.08 49.65
C LEU A 73 55.63 -54.47 49.39
N GLY A 74 55.07 -55.39 50.19
CA GLY A 74 53.67 -55.78 50.13
C GLY A 74 52.71 -54.59 50.34
N THR A 75 52.97 -53.73 51.33
CA THR A 75 52.15 -52.53 51.56
C THR A 75 52.27 -51.50 50.44
N ILE A 76 53.47 -51.31 49.87
CA ILE A 76 53.70 -50.44 48.71
C ILE A 76 52.92 -50.96 47.49
N VAL A 77 52.96 -52.27 47.21
CA VAL A 77 52.21 -52.88 46.10
C VAL A 77 50.70 -52.71 46.32
N MET A 78 50.20 -52.91 47.54
CA MET A 78 48.79 -52.65 47.87
C MET A 78 48.40 -51.19 47.63
N LEU A 79 49.23 -50.23 48.06
CA LEU A 79 48.97 -48.81 47.87
C LEU A 79 48.94 -48.43 46.38
N LEU A 80 49.87 -48.96 45.58
CA LEU A 80 49.88 -48.83 44.13
C LEU A 80 48.62 -49.42 43.49
N GLY A 81 48.14 -50.57 43.98
CA GLY A 81 46.88 -51.16 43.55
C GLY A 81 45.67 -50.26 43.84
N ILE A 82 45.60 -49.66 45.03
CA ILE A 82 44.55 -48.71 45.40
C ILE A 82 44.61 -47.46 44.52
N LEU A 83 45.81 -46.90 44.29
CA LEU A 83 46.00 -45.74 43.43
C LEU A 83 45.57 -46.04 41.98
N ALA A 84 45.90 -47.22 41.46
CA ALA A 84 45.48 -47.65 40.13
C ALA A 84 43.95 -47.78 40.03
N MET A 85 43.30 -48.35 41.04
CA MET A 85 41.83 -48.40 41.10
C MET A 85 41.20 -47.00 41.14
N LEU A 86 41.75 -46.08 41.93
CA LEU A 86 41.29 -44.69 42.00
C LEU A 86 41.46 -43.96 40.66
N LEU A 87 42.59 -44.16 39.98
CA LEU A 87 42.80 -43.60 38.66
C LEU A 87 41.80 -44.17 37.65
N GLY A 88 41.52 -45.48 37.72
CA GLY A 88 40.49 -46.13 36.92
C GLY A 88 39.10 -45.54 37.13
N THR A 89 38.69 -45.28 38.38
CA THR A 89 37.40 -44.65 38.67
C THR A 89 37.32 -43.20 38.18
N ILE A 90 38.40 -42.42 38.31
CA ILE A 90 38.48 -41.06 37.77
C ILE A 90 38.33 -41.07 36.25
N VAL A 91 39.02 -41.98 35.55
CA VAL A 91 38.90 -42.12 34.09
C VAL A 91 37.49 -42.49 33.67
N MET A 92 36.84 -43.43 34.39
CA MET A 92 35.44 -43.78 34.14
C MET A 92 34.50 -42.58 34.34
N LEU A 93 34.67 -41.82 35.42
CA LEU A 93 33.87 -40.63 35.71
C LEU A 93 34.04 -39.58 34.59
N LEU A 94 35.27 -39.33 34.15
CA LEU A 94 35.54 -38.41 33.05
C LEU A 94 34.88 -38.89 31.74
N GLY A 95 34.93 -40.19 31.47
CA GLY A 95 34.22 -40.81 30.34
C GLY A 95 32.71 -40.59 30.40
N THR A 96 32.09 -40.78 31.58
CA THR A 96 30.65 -40.51 31.76
C THR A 96 30.30 -39.03 31.61
N LEU A 97 31.14 -38.12 32.10
CA LEU A 97 30.95 -36.68 31.95
C LEU A 97 31.05 -36.25 30.48
N ALA A 98 32.02 -36.81 29.74
CA ALA A 98 32.16 -36.57 28.30
C ALA A 98 30.93 -37.07 27.52
N MET A 99 30.41 -38.25 27.85
CA MET A 99 29.16 -38.76 27.25
C MET A 99 27.98 -37.84 27.55
N LEU A 100 27.82 -37.39 28.80
CA LEU A 100 26.75 -36.46 29.20
C LEU A 100 26.85 -35.15 28.41
N LEU A 101 28.05 -34.56 28.32
CA LEU A 101 28.28 -33.34 27.54
C LEU A 101 27.95 -33.55 26.06
N GLY A 102 28.33 -34.70 25.48
CA GLY A 102 27.96 -35.07 24.11
C GLY A 102 26.44 -35.13 23.90
N THR A 103 25.70 -35.72 24.84
CA THR A 103 24.23 -35.77 24.77
C THR A 103 23.59 -34.38 24.91
N LEU A 104 24.13 -33.51 25.79
CA LEU A 104 23.67 -32.14 25.96
C LEU A 104 23.86 -31.31 24.69
N LEU A 105 25.02 -31.43 24.04
CA LEU A 105 25.30 -30.74 22.77
C LEU A 105 24.36 -31.20 21.65
N ARG A 106 24.05 -32.50 21.59
CA ARG A 106 23.06 -33.03 20.64
C ARG A 106 21.67 -32.46 20.91
N LEU A 107 21.24 -32.40 22.16
CA LEU A 107 19.96 -31.80 22.54
C LEU A 107 19.91 -30.31 22.16
N LEU A 108 20.97 -29.56 22.44
CA LEU A 108 21.06 -28.15 22.06
C LEU A 108 21.00 -27.99 20.53
N GLY A 109 21.69 -28.84 19.77
CA GLY A 109 21.60 -28.86 18.31
C GLY A 109 20.17 -29.12 17.82
N THR A 110 19.46 -30.08 18.41
CA THR A 110 18.05 -30.32 18.07
C THR A 110 17.13 -29.15 18.41
N LEU A 111 17.37 -28.47 19.53
CA LEU A 111 16.60 -27.28 19.93
C LEU A 111 16.82 -26.12 18.95
N VAL A 112 18.06 -25.90 18.51
CA VAL A 112 18.39 -24.88 17.50
C VAL A 112 17.71 -25.19 16.17
N MET A 113 17.73 -26.46 15.74
CA MET A 113 17.01 -26.88 14.52
C MET A 113 15.50 -26.64 14.65
N LEU A 114 14.90 -27.00 15.79
CA LEU A 114 13.48 -26.74 16.04
C LEU A 114 13.16 -25.25 15.99
N LEU A 115 13.98 -24.40 16.63
CA LEU A 115 13.81 -22.96 16.57
C LEU A 115 13.89 -22.44 15.12
N GLY A 116 14.84 -22.95 14.33
CA GLY A 116 14.93 -22.65 12.90
C GLY A 116 13.65 -23.01 12.13
N THR A 117 13.07 -24.18 12.39
CA THR A 117 11.79 -24.56 11.77
C THR A 117 10.62 -23.67 12.18
N VAL A 118 10.57 -23.23 13.44
CA VAL A 118 9.55 -22.28 13.93
C VAL A 118 9.70 -20.93 13.24
N VAL A 119 10.92 -20.42 13.09
CA VAL A 119 11.17 -19.16 12.37
C VAL A 119 10.76 -19.27 10.90
N MET A 120 11.06 -20.38 10.23
CA MET A 120 10.62 -20.63 8.86
C MET A 120 9.09 -20.67 8.74
N LEU A 121 8.41 -21.33 9.68
CA LEU A 121 6.94 -21.36 9.72
C LEU A 121 6.35 -19.96 9.92
N LEU A 122 6.92 -19.17 10.82
CA LEU A 122 6.47 -17.79 11.05
C LEU A 122 6.67 -16.94 9.78
N GLY A 123 7.79 -17.11 9.07
CA GLY A 123 8.02 -16.47 7.77
C GLY A 123 6.99 -16.88 6.71
N ALA A 124 6.63 -18.16 6.64
CA ALA A 124 5.58 -18.65 5.75
C ALA A 124 4.21 -18.06 6.09
N ILE A 125 3.84 -17.99 7.37
CA ILE A 125 2.60 -17.34 7.84
C ILE A 125 2.60 -15.86 7.46
N ALA A 126 3.71 -15.15 7.64
CA ALA A 126 3.83 -13.74 7.26
C ALA A 126 3.65 -13.53 5.74
N MET A 127 4.24 -14.39 4.91
CA MET A 127 4.04 -14.36 3.46
C MET A 127 2.58 -14.62 3.08
N LEU A 128 1.93 -15.59 3.71
CA LEU A 128 0.50 -15.87 3.49
C LEU A 128 -0.37 -14.66 3.86
N LEU A 129 -0.09 -14.02 5.00
CA LEU A 129 -0.81 -12.81 5.43
C LEU A 129 -0.61 -11.67 4.43
N GLY A 130 0.61 -11.49 3.91
CA GLY A 130 0.90 -10.54 2.84
C GLY A 130 0.11 -10.81 1.56
N ALA A 131 0.01 -12.08 1.15
CA ALA A 131 -0.80 -12.48 0.00
C ALA A 131 -2.30 -12.22 0.21
N VAL A 132 -2.83 -12.52 1.40
CA VAL A 132 -4.22 -12.22 1.76
C VAL A 132 -4.49 -10.71 1.74
N ALA A 133 -3.56 -9.90 2.26
CA ALA A 133 -3.68 -8.44 2.21
C ALA A 133 -3.70 -7.90 0.77
N MET A 134 -2.85 -8.44 -0.12
CA MET A 134 -2.88 -8.08 -1.54
C MET A 134 -4.19 -8.48 -2.21
N LEU A 135 -4.73 -9.66 -1.91
CA LEU A 135 -6.02 -10.11 -2.44
C LEU A 135 -7.16 -9.21 -1.94
N LEU A 136 -7.17 -8.84 -0.66
CA LEU A 136 -8.12 -7.88 -0.09
C LEU A 136 -7.99 -6.51 -0.76
N GLY A 137 -6.77 -6.04 -1.03
CA GLY A 137 -6.53 -4.81 -1.79
C GLY A 137 -7.09 -4.89 -3.21
N ALA A 138 -6.87 -6.01 -3.92
CA ALA A 138 -7.43 -6.23 -5.25
C ALA A 138 -8.97 -6.29 -5.25
N VAL A 139 -9.56 -6.97 -4.26
CA VAL A 139 -11.02 -7.04 -4.07
C VAL A 139 -11.59 -5.66 -3.73
N ALA A 140 -10.91 -4.88 -2.88
CA ALA A 140 -11.30 -3.51 -2.57
C ALA A 140 -11.20 -2.58 -3.79
N MET A 141 -10.18 -2.74 -4.64
CA MET A 141 -10.07 -2.01 -5.91
C MET A 141 -11.16 -2.44 -6.89
N LEU A 142 -11.50 -3.74 -6.96
CA LEU A 142 -12.57 -4.25 -7.81
C LEU A 142 -13.95 -3.79 -7.34
N LEU A 143 -14.20 -3.81 -6.03
CA LEU A 143 -15.41 -3.25 -5.41
C LEU A 143 -15.47 -1.74 -5.62
N GLY A 144 -14.36 -1.01 -5.44
CA GLY A 144 -14.27 0.41 -5.75
C GLY A 144 -14.58 0.70 -7.21
N ALA A 145 -14.02 -0.07 -8.14
CA ALA A 145 -14.30 0.04 -9.56
C ALA A 145 -15.76 -0.33 -9.91
N LEU A 146 -16.35 -1.32 -9.23
CA LEU A 146 -17.73 -1.75 -9.44
C LEU A 146 -18.73 -0.74 -8.89
N VAL A 147 -18.50 -0.23 -7.68
CA VAL A 147 -19.29 0.86 -7.05
C VAL A 147 -19.21 2.13 -7.89
N MET A 148 -18.04 2.40 -8.48
CA MET A 148 -17.85 3.51 -9.40
C MET A 148 -18.49 3.26 -10.78
N ARG A 149 -18.93 2.04 -11.15
CA ARG A 149 -19.46 1.77 -12.50
C ARG A 149 -20.97 1.99 -12.61
N SER A 150 -21.71 1.73 -11.54
CA SER A 150 -23.16 1.92 -11.49
C SER A 150 -23.60 2.33 -10.08
N SER A 151 -23.95 3.59 -9.92
CA SER A 151 -24.51 4.12 -8.67
C SER A 151 -25.98 4.48 -8.87
N HIS A 152 -26.85 3.82 -8.11
CA HIS A 152 -28.28 4.08 -8.06
C HIS A 152 -28.66 4.58 -6.67
N ALA A 153 -29.30 5.75 -6.58
CA ALA A 153 -29.85 6.26 -5.34
C ALA A 153 -31.35 6.48 -5.47
N PHE A 154 -32.10 5.93 -4.53
CA PHE A 154 -33.55 6.08 -4.42
C PHE A 154 -33.88 6.71 -3.07
N GLY A 155 -34.71 7.74 -3.07
CA GLY A 155 -35.13 8.41 -1.84
C GLY A 155 -35.70 9.79 -2.12
N VAL A 156 -36.27 10.45 -1.11
CA VAL A 156 -36.74 11.84 -1.22
C VAL A 156 -35.61 12.78 -1.69
N SER A 157 -34.37 12.47 -1.27
CA SER A 157 -33.13 13.11 -1.72
C SER A 157 -32.13 12.07 -2.21
N SER A 158 -31.76 12.13 -3.49
CA SER A 158 -30.93 11.12 -4.14
C SER A 158 -29.67 11.72 -4.80
N HIS A 159 -28.49 11.19 -4.42
CA HIS A 159 -27.18 11.61 -4.93
C HIS A 159 -26.36 10.41 -5.40
N THR A 160 -25.81 10.50 -6.61
CA THR A 160 -24.99 9.44 -7.21
C THR A 160 -23.75 10.00 -7.90
N PHE A 161 -22.63 9.31 -7.67
CA PHE A 161 -21.34 9.58 -8.28
C PHE A 161 -20.80 8.27 -8.87
N GLY A 162 -20.33 8.29 -10.11
CA GLY A 162 -19.90 7.08 -10.82
C GLY A 162 -19.90 7.25 -12.33
N GLY A 163 -19.32 6.31 -13.07
CA GLY A 163 -19.33 6.29 -14.53
C GLY A 163 -20.74 6.28 -15.11
N SER A 164 -21.67 5.56 -14.46
CA SER A 164 -23.12 5.55 -14.76
C SER A 164 -23.93 5.83 -13.49
N SER A 165 -24.43 7.06 -13.37
CA SER A 165 -25.07 7.59 -12.16
C SER A 165 -26.56 7.82 -12.37
N HIS A 166 -27.39 7.24 -11.50
CA HIS A 166 -28.85 7.31 -11.57
C HIS A 166 -29.47 7.72 -10.23
N ALA A 167 -30.06 8.91 -10.20
CA ALA A 167 -30.74 9.46 -9.03
C ALA A 167 -32.26 9.54 -9.27
N PHE A 168 -33.03 8.92 -8.37
CA PHE A 168 -34.47 8.91 -8.39
C PHE A 168 -35.04 9.44 -7.07
N GLY A 169 -35.68 10.60 -7.14
CA GLY A 169 -36.24 11.25 -5.97
C GLY A 169 -37.00 12.52 -6.30
N ALA A 170 -37.72 13.07 -5.33
CA ALA A 170 -38.25 14.43 -5.47
C ALA A 170 -37.11 15.44 -5.76
N THR A 171 -35.91 15.14 -5.25
CA THR A 171 -34.64 15.79 -5.63
C THR A 171 -33.60 14.75 -6.07
N SER A 172 -33.01 14.97 -7.26
CA SER A 172 -32.18 13.97 -7.96
C SER A 172 -30.91 14.58 -8.55
N HIS A 173 -29.75 14.04 -8.12
CA HIS A 173 -28.43 14.45 -8.60
C HIS A 173 -27.57 13.28 -9.08
N ALA A 174 -27.16 13.34 -10.34
CA ALA A 174 -26.27 12.37 -10.96
C ALA A 174 -25.01 13.03 -11.51
N PHE A 175 -23.85 12.51 -11.09
CA PHE A 175 -22.52 12.97 -11.50
C PHE A 175 -21.72 11.81 -12.08
N GLY A 176 -21.22 11.95 -13.30
CA GLY A 176 -20.64 10.80 -13.99
C GLY A 176 -20.27 11.02 -15.45
N GLY A 177 -19.84 9.95 -16.11
CA GLY A 177 -19.77 9.96 -17.59
C GLY A 177 -21.16 10.00 -18.19
N TYR A 178 -22.06 9.17 -17.65
CA TYR A 178 -23.49 9.08 -17.96
C TYR A 178 -24.31 9.40 -16.71
N SER A 179 -25.01 10.52 -16.74
CA SER A 179 -25.74 11.04 -15.57
C SER A 179 -27.23 11.16 -15.85
N HIS A 180 -28.05 10.52 -15.01
CA HIS A 180 -29.51 10.55 -15.09
C HIS A 180 -30.14 10.95 -13.75
N ALA A 181 -30.96 11.99 -13.78
CA ALA A 181 -31.77 12.42 -12.66
C ALA A 181 -33.25 12.43 -13.08
N PHE A 182 -34.11 11.83 -12.26
CA PHE A 182 -35.54 11.68 -12.56
C PHE A 182 -36.43 12.24 -11.45
N TRP A 183 -37.65 12.64 -11.86
CA TRP A 183 -38.74 13.21 -11.07
C TRP A 183 -38.48 14.67 -10.66
N GLY A 184 -39.33 15.19 -9.76
CA GLY A 184 -39.35 16.55 -9.22
C GLY A 184 -38.34 17.52 -9.85
N SER A 185 -37.21 17.69 -9.15
CA SER A 185 -36.08 18.50 -9.58
C SER A 185 -34.89 17.63 -9.95
N SER A 186 -34.54 17.64 -11.23
CA SER A 186 -33.56 16.73 -11.81
C SER A 186 -32.29 17.42 -12.32
N HIS A 187 -31.13 16.93 -11.87
CA HIS A 187 -29.81 17.45 -12.23
C HIS A 187 -28.85 16.34 -12.68
N ALA A 188 -28.36 16.46 -13.91
CA ALA A 188 -27.36 15.57 -14.46
C ALA A 188 -26.13 16.34 -14.92
N PHE A 189 -24.96 15.85 -14.49
CA PHE A 189 -23.66 16.43 -14.81
C PHE A 189 -22.71 15.35 -15.32
N GLY A 190 -22.14 15.55 -16.51
CA GLY A 190 -21.29 14.53 -17.10
C GLY A 190 -20.93 14.75 -18.55
N GLY A 191 -20.20 13.79 -19.12
CA GLY A 191 -20.00 13.77 -20.58
C GLY A 191 -21.35 13.77 -21.31
N THR A 192 -22.33 13.05 -20.77
CA THR A 192 -23.74 13.06 -21.18
C THR A 192 -24.67 13.19 -19.97
N SER A 193 -25.66 14.07 -20.07
CA SER A 193 -26.51 14.43 -18.94
C SER A 193 -27.99 14.50 -19.28
N HIS A 194 -28.81 13.83 -18.48
CA HIS A 194 -30.26 13.78 -18.61
C HIS A 194 -30.95 14.11 -17.29
N ALA A 195 -31.79 15.12 -17.33
CA ALA A 195 -32.69 15.46 -16.25
C ALA A 195 -34.13 15.38 -16.74
N PHE A 196 -34.97 14.68 -15.99
CA PHE A 196 -36.38 14.51 -16.31
C PHE A 196 -37.23 14.78 -15.07
N GLY A 197 -38.10 15.78 -15.09
CA GLY A 197 -38.82 16.23 -13.93
C GLY A 197 -39.86 17.27 -14.27
N GLY A 198 -40.48 17.89 -13.27
CA GLY A 198 -41.19 19.15 -13.53
C GLY A 198 -40.20 20.22 -14.01
N SER A 199 -38.98 20.16 -13.45
CA SER A 199 -37.85 21.03 -13.71
C SER A 199 -36.58 20.22 -13.93
N SER A 200 -35.90 20.45 -15.05
CA SER A 200 -34.77 19.62 -15.45
C SER A 200 -33.57 20.39 -15.94
N HIS A 201 -32.38 19.91 -15.56
CA HIS A 201 -31.10 20.51 -15.88
C HIS A 201 -30.04 19.47 -16.26
N ALA A 202 -29.42 19.66 -17.42
CA ALA A 202 -28.35 18.82 -17.91
C ALA A 202 -27.11 19.62 -18.31
N PHE A 203 -25.94 19.13 -17.90
CA PHE A 203 -24.67 19.80 -18.16
C PHE A 203 -23.57 18.86 -18.70
N GLY A 204 -22.79 19.35 -19.67
CA GLY A 204 -21.48 18.85 -20.06
C GLY A 204 -21.30 18.70 -21.57
N GLY A 205 -21.25 17.49 -22.11
CA GLY A 205 -21.35 17.32 -23.55
C GLY A 205 -22.81 17.50 -23.99
N PRO A 206 -23.44 16.48 -24.61
CA PRO A 206 -24.88 16.46 -24.87
C PRO A 206 -25.72 16.41 -23.58
N ILE A 207 -26.89 17.00 -23.65
CA ILE A 207 -27.57 17.56 -22.49
C ILE A 207 -29.05 17.67 -22.78
N HIS A 208 -29.85 17.06 -21.93
CA HIS A 208 -31.29 17.06 -22.06
C HIS A 208 -31.94 17.30 -20.74
N ALA A 209 -32.88 18.22 -20.79
CA ALA A 209 -33.75 18.48 -19.69
C ALA A 209 -35.17 18.37 -20.20
N PHE A 210 -36.00 17.64 -19.47
CA PHE A 210 -37.41 17.47 -19.77
C PHE A 210 -38.33 17.86 -18.59
N GLY A 211 -39.44 18.53 -18.87
CA GLY A 211 -40.40 19.03 -17.88
C GLY A 211 -41.24 20.16 -18.46
N GLY A 212 -42.08 20.79 -17.63
CA GLY A 212 -42.65 22.09 -18.00
C GLY A 212 -41.57 23.16 -18.17
N SER A 213 -40.34 22.84 -17.75
CA SER A 213 -39.26 23.74 -17.41
C SER A 213 -37.92 23.05 -17.66
N ILE A 214 -37.28 23.37 -18.77
CA ILE A 214 -36.21 22.57 -19.38
C ILE A 214 -34.91 23.37 -19.63
N HIS A 215 -33.74 22.74 -19.56
CA HIS A 215 -32.44 23.42 -19.55
C HIS A 215 -31.26 22.45 -19.83
N ALA A 216 -30.49 22.67 -20.88
CA ALA A 216 -29.26 21.97 -21.18
C ALA A 216 -28.01 22.93 -21.32
N PHE A 217 -26.76 22.58 -20.97
CA PHE A 217 -25.54 23.37 -21.31
C PHE A 217 -24.22 22.57 -21.50
N GLY A 218 -23.29 22.92 -22.40
CA GLY A 218 -22.33 22.06 -23.14
C GLY A 218 -21.91 22.34 -24.64
N GLY A 219 -22.00 21.39 -25.56
CA GLY A 219 -22.62 21.77 -26.83
C GLY A 219 -24.03 22.16 -26.39
N SER A 220 -24.24 23.45 -26.02
CA SER A 220 -24.77 23.97 -24.72
C SER A 220 -26.18 24.57 -24.68
N SER A 221 -27.17 23.80 -24.35
CA SER A 221 -28.51 23.98 -24.86
C SER A 221 -29.65 24.22 -23.86
N HIS A 222 -29.81 25.39 -23.26
CA HIS A 222 -30.81 25.67 -22.21
C HIS A 222 -32.26 25.84 -22.69
N ALA A 223 -33.01 24.76 -22.62
CA ALA A 223 -34.15 24.50 -23.46
C ALA A 223 -35.39 24.38 -22.59
N PHE A 224 -36.17 25.42 -22.25
CA PHE A 224 -37.22 25.56 -21.20
C PHE A 224 -38.66 25.82 -21.62
N GLY A 225 -39.63 25.05 -21.16
CA GLY A 225 -41.04 25.23 -21.50
C GLY A 225 -41.59 23.92 -22.02
N GLY A 226 -42.91 23.83 -22.20
CA GLY A 226 -43.40 22.82 -23.13
C GLY A 226 -42.73 23.07 -24.49
N SER A 227 -41.71 22.29 -24.84
CA SER A 227 -41.10 22.24 -26.18
C SER A 227 -40.02 23.29 -26.54
N SER A 228 -39.16 23.69 -25.61
CA SER A 228 -38.23 24.80 -25.88
C SER A 228 -36.79 24.33 -25.96
N HIS A 229 -35.97 24.98 -26.78
CA HIS A 229 -34.65 24.53 -27.20
C HIS A 229 -33.61 25.62 -27.35
N ALA A 230 -32.45 25.33 -26.83
CA ALA A 230 -31.33 26.22 -26.95
C ALA A 230 -30.19 25.46 -27.59
N PHE A 231 -29.39 26.12 -28.41
CA PHE A 231 -28.20 25.55 -28.98
C PHE A 231 -27.05 26.54 -29.17
N GLY A 232 -25.83 26.05 -28.88
CA GLY A 232 -24.59 26.81 -28.91
C GLY A 232 -24.12 27.09 -27.50
N GLY A 233 -22.81 27.25 -27.28
CA GLY A 233 -22.27 27.68 -26.00
C GLY A 233 -23.15 28.79 -25.41
N SER A 234 -23.92 28.53 -24.36
CA SER A 234 -24.80 29.53 -23.75
C SER A 234 -26.01 29.96 -24.58
N SER A 235 -26.92 29.06 -24.90
CA SER A 235 -28.15 29.38 -25.66
C SER A 235 -29.39 29.11 -24.84
N HIS A 236 -30.51 29.75 -25.17
CA HIS A 236 -31.66 29.85 -24.28
C HIS A 236 -33.05 29.94 -24.94
N ALA A 237 -33.91 28.94 -24.77
CA ALA A 237 -35.28 29.01 -25.24
C ALA A 237 -36.27 28.75 -24.12
N PHE A 238 -37.33 29.54 -24.09
CA PHE A 238 -38.16 29.69 -22.89
C PHE A 238 -39.68 29.72 -23.14
N GLY A 239 -40.13 30.11 -24.33
CA GLY A 239 -41.55 30.04 -24.68
C GLY A 239 -41.98 28.62 -25.02
N GLY A 240 -43.25 28.29 -24.80
CA GLY A 240 -43.83 27.10 -25.38
C GLY A 240 -43.68 27.14 -26.91
N PRO A 241 -43.34 26.03 -27.52
CA PRO A 241 -42.18 25.91 -28.43
C PRO A 241 -41.30 27.14 -28.70
N SER A 242 -40.00 27.17 -28.34
CA SER A 242 -39.10 28.30 -28.69
C SER A 242 -37.65 27.88 -28.91
N HIS A 243 -36.86 28.70 -29.61
CA HIS A 243 -35.54 28.30 -30.12
C HIS A 243 -34.47 29.39 -30.11
N ALA A 244 -33.42 29.20 -29.32
CA ALA A 244 -32.24 30.04 -29.33
C ALA A 244 -31.05 29.32 -29.94
N PHE A 245 -30.48 29.87 -30.99
CA PHE A 245 -29.34 29.30 -31.68
C PHE A 245 -28.19 30.30 -31.86
N GLY A 246 -27.01 29.93 -31.39
CA GLY A 246 -25.81 30.75 -31.38
C GLY A 246 -25.28 30.95 -29.96
N GLY A 247 -24.00 31.32 -29.87
CA GLY A 247 -23.45 31.67 -28.57
C GLY A 247 -24.18 32.86 -27.99
N SER A 248 -24.85 32.72 -26.86
CA SER A 248 -25.65 33.80 -26.26
C SER A 248 -26.91 34.19 -27.04
N SER A 249 -27.63 33.22 -27.58
CA SER A 249 -28.90 33.44 -28.30
C SER A 249 -30.12 33.20 -27.40
N HIS A 250 -31.26 33.86 -27.71
CA HIS A 250 -32.41 33.90 -26.81
C HIS A 250 -33.79 33.97 -27.46
N ALA A 251 -34.62 32.94 -27.29
CA ALA A 251 -35.99 32.89 -27.77
C ALA A 251 -36.99 32.71 -26.64
N PHE A 252 -37.75 33.76 -26.37
CA PHE A 252 -38.55 33.88 -25.16
C PHE A 252 -40.06 33.78 -25.39
N GLY A 253 -40.57 34.21 -26.54
CA GLY A 253 -42.00 34.11 -26.84
C GLY A 253 -42.42 32.69 -27.21
N ASP A 254 -43.71 32.39 -27.07
CA ASP A 254 -44.26 31.15 -27.60
C ASP A 254 -44.08 31.14 -29.12
N SER A 255 -43.51 30.08 -29.68
CA SER A 255 -43.11 29.99 -31.10
C SER A 255 -42.06 31.03 -31.54
N SER A 256 -41.16 31.47 -30.65
CA SER A 256 -40.13 32.45 -30.97
C SER A 256 -38.78 31.85 -31.36
N HIS A 257 -37.98 32.61 -32.13
CA HIS A 257 -36.71 32.16 -32.69
C HIS A 257 -35.63 33.24 -32.70
N ALA A 258 -34.52 33.01 -32.01
CA ALA A 258 -33.35 33.89 -32.03
C ALA A 258 -32.14 33.16 -32.57
N PHE A 259 -31.57 33.69 -33.64
CA PHE A 259 -30.48 33.09 -34.38
C PHE A 259 -29.34 34.08 -34.59
N GLY A 260 -28.16 33.74 -34.09
CA GLY A 260 -26.97 34.60 -34.09
C GLY A 260 -26.41 34.78 -32.69
N GLY A 261 -25.15 35.15 -32.60
CA GLY A 261 -24.56 35.51 -31.32
C GLY A 261 -25.27 36.74 -30.77
N THR A 262 -25.76 36.71 -29.54
CA THR A 262 -26.47 37.86 -28.92
C THR A 262 -27.78 38.27 -29.62
N SER A 263 -28.47 37.31 -30.25
CA SER A 263 -29.77 37.53 -30.90
C SER A 263 -30.94 37.31 -29.93
N HIS A 264 -32.05 38.04 -30.15
CA HIS A 264 -33.19 38.04 -29.24
C HIS A 264 -34.56 38.11 -29.90
N ALA A 265 -35.39 37.09 -29.68
CA ALA A 265 -36.78 37.03 -30.13
C ALA A 265 -37.72 36.94 -28.94
N PHE A 266 -38.42 38.03 -28.68
CA PHE A 266 -39.18 38.24 -27.44
C PHE A 266 -40.68 38.04 -27.61
N GLY A 267 -41.25 38.37 -28.77
CA GLY A 267 -42.69 38.21 -29.02
C GLY A 267 -43.10 36.77 -29.36
N GLY A 268 -44.37 36.45 -29.21
CA GLY A 268 -44.94 35.22 -29.73
C GLY A 268 -44.82 35.19 -31.26
N SER A 269 -44.39 34.06 -31.83
CA SER A 269 -44.11 33.93 -33.27
C SER A 269 -43.09 34.96 -33.82
N SER A 270 -42.19 35.49 -32.98
CA SER A 270 -41.20 36.50 -33.39
C SER A 270 -39.86 35.90 -33.79
N HIS A 271 -39.12 36.58 -34.68
CA HIS A 271 -37.83 36.10 -35.20
C HIS A 271 -36.76 37.19 -35.22
N ALA A 272 -35.63 36.91 -34.58
CA ALA A 272 -34.44 37.76 -34.60
C ALA A 272 -33.27 36.99 -35.20
N PHE A 273 -32.78 37.46 -36.34
CA PHE A 273 -31.76 36.78 -37.13
C PHE A 273 -30.59 37.71 -37.42
N GLY A 274 -29.41 37.34 -36.92
CA GLY A 274 -28.16 38.09 -37.01
C GLY A 274 -27.60 38.44 -35.63
N ASP A 275 -26.30 38.74 -35.58
CA ASP A 275 -25.65 39.11 -34.33
C ASP A 275 -26.23 40.43 -33.81
N CYS A 276 -26.59 40.49 -32.53
CA CYS A 276 -27.24 41.65 -31.93
C CYS A 276 -28.62 42.01 -32.55
N SER A 277 -29.32 41.08 -33.22
CA SER A 277 -30.67 41.32 -33.82
C SER A 277 -31.79 41.15 -32.79
N HIS A 278 -32.85 41.97 -32.85
CA HIS A 278 -33.90 42.00 -31.83
C HIS A 278 -35.31 42.15 -32.42
N ALA A 279 -36.17 41.18 -32.14
CA ALA A 279 -37.59 41.17 -32.50
C ALA A 279 -38.44 41.18 -31.23
N PHE A 280 -39.10 42.31 -30.98
CA PHE A 280 -39.64 42.62 -29.66
C PHE A 280 -41.13 42.32 -29.50
N ALA A 281 -41.90 42.26 -30.59
CA ALA A 281 -43.36 42.14 -30.55
C ALA A 281 -43.87 40.87 -31.27
N ASP A 282 -45.16 40.56 -31.10
CA ASP A 282 -45.75 39.37 -31.72
C ASP A 282 -45.70 39.44 -33.24
N SER A 283 -45.30 38.33 -33.86
CA SER A 283 -45.08 38.24 -35.32
C SER A 283 -44.12 39.30 -35.86
N SER A 284 -43.16 39.77 -35.05
CA SER A 284 -42.14 40.73 -35.49
C SER A 284 -40.88 40.04 -35.99
N HIS A 285 -40.19 40.69 -36.93
CA HIS A 285 -39.07 40.11 -37.66
C HIS A 285 -37.92 41.12 -37.78
N ALA A 286 -36.79 40.81 -37.17
CA ALA A 286 -35.56 41.60 -37.23
C ALA A 286 -34.45 40.77 -37.89
N PHE A 287 -34.04 41.16 -39.08
CA PHE A 287 -33.07 40.46 -39.91
C PHE A 287 -31.91 41.37 -40.25
N GLY A 288 -30.74 41.06 -39.68
CA GLY A 288 -29.49 41.81 -39.85
C GLY A 288 -28.84 42.16 -38.52
N GLY A 289 -27.54 42.44 -38.56
CA GLY A 289 -26.79 42.80 -37.35
C GLY A 289 -27.30 44.09 -36.71
N SER A 290 -27.56 44.09 -35.40
CA SER A 290 -28.11 45.26 -34.71
C SER A 290 -29.46 45.77 -35.25
N SER A 291 -30.26 44.91 -35.87
CA SER A 291 -31.60 45.27 -36.38
C SER A 291 -32.68 45.17 -35.30
N HIS A 292 -33.71 46.03 -35.38
CA HIS A 292 -34.77 46.12 -34.37
C HIS A 292 -36.18 46.23 -34.94
N ALA A 293 -37.02 45.24 -34.62
CA ALA A 293 -38.45 45.23 -34.94
C ALA A 293 -39.28 45.36 -33.66
N PHE A 294 -39.80 46.57 -33.40
CA PHE A 294 -40.52 46.90 -32.16
C PHE A 294 -42.04 46.76 -32.26
N GLY A 295 -42.62 46.78 -33.45
CA GLY A 295 -44.06 46.69 -33.65
C GLY A 295 -44.58 45.28 -33.92
N GLY A 296 -45.83 44.98 -33.57
CA GLY A 296 -46.47 43.71 -33.98
C GLY A 296 -46.58 43.60 -35.50
N SER A 297 -46.30 42.43 -36.07
CA SER A 297 -46.23 42.26 -37.54
C SER A 297 -45.23 43.20 -38.24
N SER A 298 -44.23 43.73 -37.53
CA SER A 298 -43.23 44.66 -38.10
C SER A 298 -41.97 43.95 -38.57
N HIS A 299 -41.32 44.56 -39.56
CA HIS A 299 -40.24 43.96 -40.33
C HIS A 299 -39.08 44.95 -40.43
N ALA A 300 -37.94 44.63 -39.81
CA ALA A 300 -36.69 45.39 -39.86
C ALA A 300 -35.61 44.55 -40.55
N PHE A 301 -35.31 44.88 -41.81
CA PHE A 301 -34.40 44.13 -42.68
C PHE A 301 -33.22 45.02 -43.05
N GLY A 302 -32.03 44.69 -42.55
CA GLY A 302 -30.79 45.44 -42.75
C GLY A 302 -30.09 45.76 -41.43
N GLY A 303 -28.77 45.93 -41.47
CA GLY A 303 -27.99 46.26 -40.27
C GLY A 303 -28.41 47.62 -39.70
N THR A 304 -28.60 47.73 -38.38
CA THR A 304 -29.06 48.97 -37.70
C THR A 304 -30.40 49.52 -38.23
N SER A 305 -31.26 48.67 -38.76
CA SER A 305 -32.62 49.05 -39.20
C SER A 305 -33.62 49.03 -38.04
N HIS A 306 -34.63 49.91 -38.09
CA HIS A 306 -35.62 50.07 -37.02
C HIS A 306 -37.06 50.20 -37.53
N ALA A 307 -37.93 49.30 -37.09
CA ALA A 307 -39.37 49.36 -37.32
C ALA A 307 -40.13 49.55 -36.00
N PHE A 308 -40.65 50.76 -35.76
CA PHE A 308 -41.12 51.19 -34.44
C PHE A 308 -42.63 51.01 -34.17
N GLY A 309 -43.44 50.50 -35.09
CA GLY A 309 -44.80 50.12 -34.74
C GLY A 309 -45.45 49.11 -35.68
N GLY A 310 -46.72 48.78 -35.41
CA GLY A 310 -47.47 47.71 -36.08
C GLY A 310 -47.53 47.74 -37.63
N SER A 311 -47.33 46.58 -38.26
CA SER A 311 -47.44 46.33 -39.71
C SER A 311 -46.60 47.27 -40.59
N ARG A 312 -45.32 47.45 -40.23
CA ARG A 312 -44.37 48.34 -40.95
C ARG A 312 -43.20 47.57 -41.54
N HIS A 313 -42.55 48.18 -42.53
CA HIS A 313 -41.35 47.64 -43.17
C HIS A 313 -40.22 48.69 -43.24
N ALA A 314 -39.11 48.42 -42.55
CA ALA A 314 -37.84 49.15 -42.70
C ALA A 314 -36.85 48.24 -43.41
N PHE A 315 -36.55 48.52 -44.67
CA PHE A 315 -35.68 47.71 -45.53
C PHE A 315 -34.49 48.55 -46.00
N GLY A 316 -33.30 48.22 -45.50
CA GLY A 316 -32.06 48.94 -45.76
C GLY A 316 -31.28 49.22 -44.47
N GLY A 317 -29.96 49.39 -44.57
CA GLY A 317 -29.14 49.79 -43.42
C GLY A 317 -29.56 51.14 -42.87
N THR A 318 -29.54 51.33 -41.55
CA THR A 318 -29.92 52.59 -40.86
C THR A 318 -31.30 53.14 -41.24
N SER A 319 -32.22 52.29 -41.73
CA SER A 319 -33.58 52.72 -42.12
C SER A 319 -34.53 52.76 -40.92
N HIS A 320 -35.49 53.68 -40.94
CA HIS A 320 -36.43 53.88 -39.85
C HIS A 320 -37.89 54.05 -40.30
N ALA A 321 -38.78 53.18 -39.81
CA ALA A 321 -40.22 53.26 -40.03
C ALA A 321 -40.96 53.46 -38.70
N PHE A 322 -41.51 54.67 -38.47
CA PHE A 322 -42.15 55.04 -37.20
C PHE A 322 -43.69 55.14 -37.27
N GLY A 323 -44.31 55.51 -38.39
CA GLY A 323 -45.77 55.70 -38.51
C GLY A 323 -46.59 54.45 -38.87
N GLY A 324 -47.85 54.36 -38.44
CA GLY A 324 -48.76 53.21 -38.70
C GLY A 324 -48.75 52.76 -40.16
N SER A 325 -48.51 51.48 -40.49
CA SER A 325 -48.46 51.01 -41.89
C SER A 325 -47.46 51.76 -42.80
N SER A 326 -46.35 52.26 -42.26
CA SER A 326 -45.32 52.95 -43.03
C SER A 326 -44.25 52.02 -43.60
N HIS A 327 -43.65 52.45 -44.70
CA HIS A 327 -42.60 51.72 -45.41
C HIS A 327 -41.40 52.63 -45.68
N ALA A 328 -40.22 52.23 -45.19
CA ALA A 328 -38.95 52.89 -45.46
C ALA A 328 -38.05 51.90 -46.23
N PHE A 329 -37.78 52.17 -47.50
CA PHE A 329 -37.00 51.30 -48.39
C PHE A 329 -35.81 52.06 -48.96
N GLY A 330 -34.61 51.72 -48.49
CA GLY A 330 -33.35 52.39 -48.83
C GLY A 330 -32.51 52.70 -47.60
N GLY A 331 -31.19 52.87 -47.79
CA GLY A 331 -30.27 53.19 -46.68
C GLY A 331 -30.56 54.56 -46.07
N SER A 332 -30.59 54.68 -44.75
CA SER A 332 -30.92 55.92 -44.04
C SER A 332 -32.27 56.56 -44.44
N SER A 333 -33.26 55.76 -44.86
CA SER A 333 -34.60 56.25 -45.18
C SER A 333 -35.48 56.35 -43.92
N HIS A 334 -36.38 57.33 -43.89
CA HIS A 334 -37.20 57.66 -42.72
C HIS A 334 -38.69 57.87 -43.06
N ALA A 335 -39.56 57.01 -42.54
CA ALA A 335 -41.02 57.10 -42.71
C ALA A 335 -41.73 57.32 -41.35
N PHE A 336 -41.94 58.58 -40.98
CA PHE A 336 -42.50 58.98 -39.68
C PHE A 336 -44.04 59.11 -39.68
N GLY A 337 -44.66 59.43 -40.81
CA GLY A 337 -46.13 59.58 -40.92
C GLY A 337 -46.88 58.24 -41.02
N GLY A 338 -48.15 58.20 -40.61
CA GLY A 338 -49.02 57.03 -40.86
C GLY A 338 -49.26 56.82 -42.36
N SER A 339 -49.25 55.57 -42.82
CA SER A 339 -49.36 55.16 -44.24
C SER A 339 -48.38 55.90 -45.16
N SER A 340 -47.20 56.24 -44.65
CA SER A 340 -46.19 56.97 -45.41
C SER A 340 -45.18 56.03 -46.03
N HIS A 341 -44.67 56.38 -47.21
CA HIS A 341 -43.70 55.58 -47.94
C HIS A 341 -42.48 56.43 -48.33
N ALA A 342 -41.30 56.03 -47.88
CA ALA A 342 -40.01 56.63 -48.22
C ALA A 342 -39.20 55.62 -49.04
N PHE A 343 -38.94 55.93 -50.32
CA PHE A 343 -38.20 55.06 -51.23
C PHE A 343 -36.92 55.75 -51.72
N GLY A 344 -35.79 55.06 -51.60
CA GLY A 344 -34.46 55.59 -51.95
C GLY A 344 -33.64 55.96 -50.71
N GLY A 345 -32.33 56.11 -50.90
CA GLY A 345 -31.43 56.54 -49.82
C GLY A 345 -31.83 57.90 -49.28
N THR A 346 -31.66 58.12 -47.96
CA THR A 346 -31.84 59.44 -47.31
C THR A 346 -33.19 60.13 -47.53
N SER A 347 -34.24 59.36 -47.84
CA SER A 347 -35.60 59.89 -48.08
C SER A 347 -36.39 60.09 -46.79
N HIS A 348 -37.17 61.19 -46.66
CA HIS A 348 -38.00 61.46 -45.47
C HIS A 348 -39.48 61.68 -45.79
N ALA A 349 -40.35 60.92 -45.12
CA ALA A 349 -41.80 61.03 -45.20
C ALA A 349 -42.41 61.29 -43.81
N CYS A 350 -42.64 62.56 -43.47
CA CYS A 350 -43.06 62.97 -42.11
C CYS A 350 -44.57 63.12 -41.88
N VAL A 351 -45.39 63.14 -42.94
CA VAL A 351 -46.84 63.41 -42.86
C VAL A 351 -47.65 62.19 -43.28
N CYS A 352 -48.89 62.07 -42.80
CA CYS A 352 -49.76 60.93 -43.11
C CYS A 352 -50.05 60.81 -44.62
N SER A 353 -49.97 59.58 -45.15
CA SER A 353 -50.33 59.22 -46.54
C SER A 353 -49.52 59.94 -47.61
N ILE A 354 -48.19 60.00 -47.45
CA ILE A 354 -47.27 60.65 -48.40
C ILE A 354 -46.26 59.66 -48.99
N HIS A 355 -45.83 59.91 -50.22
CA HIS A 355 -44.77 59.17 -50.90
C HIS A 355 -43.58 60.09 -51.17
N ALA A 356 -42.41 59.74 -50.65
CA ALA A 356 -41.13 60.39 -50.95
C ALA A 356 -40.27 59.44 -51.79
N PHE A 357 -39.67 59.95 -52.86
CA PHE A 357 -38.77 59.21 -53.74
C PHE A 357 -37.45 59.97 -53.90
N GLY A 358 -36.33 59.37 -53.47
CA GLY A 358 -34.99 60.00 -53.49
C GLY A 358 -34.76 61.05 -52.38
N ASP A 359 -33.72 61.89 -52.54
CA ASP A 359 -33.22 62.87 -51.54
C ASP A 359 -34.14 64.10 -51.27
N PHE A 360 -35.44 64.03 -51.58
CA PHE A 360 -36.34 65.20 -51.44
C PHE A 360 -37.36 65.05 -50.30
N ASP A 361 -37.32 65.99 -49.34
CA ASP A 361 -38.29 66.16 -48.25
C ASP A 361 -39.62 66.74 -48.76
N VAL A 362 -40.74 66.01 -48.64
CA VAL A 362 -42.07 66.55 -48.98
C VAL A 362 -42.80 66.98 -47.69
N TRP A 363 -42.75 68.27 -47.36
CA TRP A 363 -43.55 68.87 -46.28
C TRP A 363 -44.69 69.70 -46.90
N LEU A 364 -45.93 69.18 -46.82
CA LEU A 364 -47.23 69.85 -47.08
C LEU A 364 -47.59 70.24 -48.54
N LEU A 365 -48.62 69.61 -49.15
CA LEU A 365 -49.47 70.21 -50.20
C LEU A 365 -50.81 69.44 -50.40
N ARG A 366 -51.79 69.60 -49.50
CA ARG A 366 -53.19 69.18 -49.77
C ARG A 366 -54.28 70.12 -49.23
N VAL A 367 -53.97 71.40 -48.99
CA VAL A 367 -54.98 72.39 -48.54
C VAL A 367 -55.30 73.47 -49.58
N LEU A 368 -54.59 73.58 -50.70
CA LEU A 368 -54.92 74.57 -51.74
C LEU A 368 -55.28 73.90 -53.08
N GLY A 369 -56.51 73.38 -53.14
CA GLY A 369 -57.20 73.06 -54.38
C GLY A 369 -57.57 74.34 -55.13
N LYS A 370 -56.91 74.56 -56.26
CA LYS A 370 -57.08 75.70 -57.17
C LYS A 370 -58.55 75.90 -57.63
N ARG A 371 -59.07 77.12 -57.46
CA ARG A 371 -59.86 77.82 -58.49
C ARG A 371 -59.11 79.11 -58.82
N GLY A 372 -58.45 79.14 -59.97
CA GLY A 372 -58.01 80.39 -60.59
C GLY A 372 -59.10 80.88 -61.53
N ALA A 373 -59.66 82.05 -61.24
CA ALA A 373 -60.27 82.92 -62.24
C ALA A 373 -59.52 84.25 -62.13
N TYR A 374 -58.78 84.59 -63.18
CA TYR A 374 -58.09 85.87 -63.33
C TYR A 374 -59.09 86.91 -63.83
N PHE A 375 -59.17 88.05 -63.14
CA PHE A 375 -58.83 89.35 -63.70
C PHE A 375 -57.87 90.04 -62.71
#